data_AF-A0A937Z6D5-F1
#
_entry.id   AF-A0A937Z6D5-F1
#
_cell.length_a   1.000
_cell.length_b   1.000
_cell.length_c   1.000
_cell.angle_alpha   90.00
_cell.angle_beta   90.00
_cell.angle_gamma   90.00
#
_symmetry.space_group_name_H-M   'P 1'
#
loop_
_entity.id
_entity.type
_entity.pdbx_description
1 polymer ?
#
loop_
_entity_poly.entity_id
_entity_poly.type
_entity_poly.pdbx_seq_one_letter_code
_entity_poly.pdbx_strand_id
1 'polypeptide(L)'
;VDAGINYWHKVAGWPALPEPIAKLDRDAWYCDIAIDSFEEEGAYEQFEWARKNLGLEYIDAMKLHSIHKTVEEVATKTGYIAAFDRLKAEGKVRHLAAAQHGGETAAICAAMVESGHFDHLQPALSIAPTPDMLKMLELAQQRDVGVIAKKVMGAVGRAQKEPAIRAEVEGHLGKDGKWGAAVIKAVLAYPGVTAVTPRCSNYQQFVDNLSAEGLGPTPQETGAVEAIRRYARAAQCSYCGECLSACPQGIAIADTLRYTTYCLVYERPHDARRLYAQLPPEGRAERCLDCGACEAACPQRMEVRRKLRGAVRLLT
;
A
#
# COMPACT_ATOMS: atom_id res chain seq x y z
N VAL A 1 3.01 -20.13 7.14
CA VAL A 1 2.55 -21.50 6.83
C VAL A 1 1.80 -22.06 8.03
N ASP A 2 2.48 -22.40 9.14
CA ASP A 2 1.85 -23.06 10.30
C ASP A 2 0.65 -22.30 10.89
N ALA A 3 0.65 -20.97 10.81
CA ALA A 3 -0.47 -20.13 11.24
C ALA A 3 -1.62 -20.02 10.21
N GLY A 4 -1.67 -20.90 9.20
CA GLY A 4 -2.70 -20.90 8.16
C GLY A 4 -2.53 -19.86 7.04
N ILE A 5 -1.48 -19.03 7.08
CA ILE A 5 -1.19 -18.06 6.03
C ILE A 5 -0.76 -18.77 4.74
N ASN A 6 -1.51 -18.51 3.68
CA ASN A 6 -1.34 -19.09 2.35
C ASN A 6 -1.17 -18.03 1.25
N TYR A 7 -1.11 -16.73 1.55
CA TYR A 7 -0.86 -15.67 0.57
C TYR A 7 0.49 -14.98 0.79
N TRP A 8 1.34 -14.96 -0.26
CA TRP A 8 2.67 -14.35 -0.25
C TRP A 8 2.80 -13.23 -1.27
N HIS A 9 2.95 -12.01 -0.78
CA HIS A 9 3.08 -10.80 -1.60
C HIS A 9 4.52 -10.52 -2.04
N LYS A 10 4.74 -10.17 -3.31
CA LYS A 10 6.04 -9.77 -3.89
C LYS A 10 7.16 -10.80 -3.71
N VAL A 11 6.91 -12.02 -4.17
CA VAL A 11 7.88 -13.12 -4.03
C VAL A 11 9.11 -13.00 -4.96
N ALA A 12 9.08 -12.11 -5.96
CA ALA A 12 10.20 -11.91 -6.89
C ALA A 12 11.51 -11.48 -6.20
N GLY A 13 11.43 -10.88 -5.01
CA GLY A 13 12.61 -10.50 -4.23
C GLY A 13 13.21 -11.63 -3.39
N TRP A 14 12.61 -12.83 -3.40
CA TRP A 14 13.14 -13.97 -2.66
C TRP A 14 14.28 -14.63 -3.45
N PRO A 15 15.38 -15.01 -2.79
CA PRO A 15 16.50 -15.69 -3.47
C PRO A 15 16.12 -17.08 -3.98
N ALA A 16 15.18 -17.75 -3.29
CA ALA A 16 14.58 -19.01 -3.64
C ALA A 16 13.27 -19.16 -2.84
N LEU A 17 12.45 -20.16 -3.16
CA LEU A 17 11.29 -20.50 -2.32
C LEU A 17 11.76 -20.95 -0.92
N PRO A 18 11.23 -20.35 0.16
CA PRO A 18 11.49 -20.81 1.51
C PRO A 18 11.06 -22.27 1.69
N GLU A 19 11.88 -23.07 2.38
CA GLU A 19 11.64 -24.49 2.62
C GLU A 19 10.21 -24.80 3.14
N PRO A 20 9.62 -24.04 4.10
CA PRO A 20 8.27 -24.32 4.57
C PRO A 20 7.18 -24.16 3.50
N ILE A 21 7.41 -23.31 2.49
CA ILE A 21 6.48 -23.09 1.37
C ILE A 21 6.74 -24.12 0.27
N ALA A 22 8.02 -24.43 -0.01
CA ALA A 22 8.42 -25.39 -1.02
C ALA A 22 7.93 -26.84 -0.75
N LYS A 23 7.63 -27.16 0.51
CA LYS A 23 7.06 -28.45 0.93
C LYS A 23 5.53 -28.55 0.74
N LEU A 24 4.85 -27.44 0.47
CA LEU A 24 3.40 -27.42 0.29
C LEU A 24 3.05 -27.73 -1.16
N ASP A 25 1.90 -28.37 -1.37
CA ASP A 25 1.30 -28.48 -2.68
C ASP A 25 1.09 -27.08 -3.28
N ARG A 26 1.39 -26.94 -4.58
CA ARG A 26 1.38 -25.62 -5.23
C ARG A 26 0.02 -24.94 -5.18
N ASP A 27 -1.07 -25.70 -5.23
CA ASP A 27 -2.45 -25.19 -5.14
C ASP A 27 -2.88 -24.82 -3.70
N ALA A 28 -2.08 -25.13 -2.68
CA ALA A 28 -2.38 -24.79 -1.29
C ALA A 28 -2.05 -23.33 -0.93
N TRP A 29 -1.38 -22.59 -1.82
CA TRP A 29 -0.96 -21.22 -1.57
C TRP A 29 -1.01 -20.34 -2.82
N TYR A 30 -1.08 -19.04 -2.58
CA TYR A 30 -1.16 -17.98 -3.58
C TYR A 30 0.07 -17.07 -3.47
N CYS A 31 0.62 -16.64 -4.60
CA CYS A 31 1.64 -15.61 -4.63
C CYS A 31 1.53 -14.62 -5.78
N ASP A 32 2.07 -13.43 -5.57
CA ASP A 32 2.21 -12.42 -6.61
C ASP A 32 3.63 -11.91 -6.76
N ILE A 33 3.97 -11.49 -7.97
CA ILE A 33 5.16 -10.72 -8.27
C ILE A 33 4.78 -9.35 -8.79
N ALA A 34 5.70 -8.39 -8.66
CA ALA A 34 5.52 -7.03 -9.15
C ALA A 34 6.41 -6.79 -10.36
N ILE A 35 5.85 -6.23 -11.42
CA ILE A 35 6.57 -5.77 -12.61
C ILE A 35 6.59 -4.23 -12.67
N ASP A 36 7.67 -3.71 -13.25
CA ASP A 36 7.95 -2.27 -13.41
C ASP A 36 8.14 -1.93 -14.90
N SER A 37 7.29 -2.47 -15.79
CA SER A 37 7.32 -2.19 -17.24
C SER A 37 5.90 -1.97 -17.78
N PHE A 38 5.75 -1.00 -18.69
CA PHE A 38 4.57 -0.85 -19.52
C PHE A 38 4.67 -1.60 -20.86
N GLU A 39 5.88 -1.97 -21.26
CA GLU A 39 6.16 -2.67 -22.52
C GLU A 39 5.96 -4.17 -22.37
N GLU A 40 5.45 -4.83 -23.42
CA GLU A 40 5.16 -6.27 -23.44
C GLU A 40 6.39 -7.11 -23.04
N GLU A 41 7.49 -7.01 -23.80
CA GLU A 41 8.68 -7.83 -23.53
C GLU A 41 9.29 -7.51 -22.17
N GLY A 42 9.35 -6.24 -21.78
CA GLY A 42 9.87 -5.86 -20.46
C GLY A 42 9.04 -6.44 -19.31
N ALA A 43 7.72 -6.53 -19.45
CA ALA A 43 6.84 -7.16 -18.47
C ALA A 43 7.00 -8.69 -18.47
N TYR A 44 7.06 -9.31 -19.66
CA TYR A 44 7.23 -10.75 -19.82
C TYR A 44 8.56 -11.23 -19.23
N GLU A 45 9.67 -10.57 -19.55
CA GLU A 45 11.01 -10.91 -19.06
C GLU A 45 11.11 -10.81 -17.54
N GLN A 46 10.59 -9.74 -16.93
CA GLN A 46 10.56 -9.58 -15.47
C GLN A 46 9.77 -10.70 -14.79
N PHE A 47 8.60 -11.06 -15.34
CA PHE A 47 7.80 -12.15 -14.82
C PHE A 47 8.51 -13.50 -14.93
N GLU A 48 9.04 -13.82 -16.12
CA GLU A 48 9.75 -15.07 -16.38
C GLU A 48 11.00 -15.23 -15.52
N TRP A 49 11.75 -14.14 -15.34
CA TRP A 49 12.91 -14.12 -14.45
C TRP A 49 12.51 -14.49 -13.02
N ALA A 50 11.47 -13.86 -12.48
CA ALA A 50 11.00 -14.14 -11.13
C ALA A 50 10.49 -15.59 -11.00
N ARG A 51 9.71 -16.06 -11.98
CA ARG A 51 9.18 -17.42 -12.02
C ARG A 51 10.28 -18.48 -12.03
N LYS A 52 11.27 -18.31 -12.92
CA LYS A 52 12.42 -19.24 -13.06
C LYS A 52 13.30 -19.25 -11.83
N ASN A 53 13.60 -18.09 -11.24
CA ASN A 53 14.42 -18.02 -10.03
C ASN A 53 13.77 -18.71 -8.83
N LEU A 54 12.44 -18.65 -8.74
CA LEU A 54 11.69 -19.35 -7.70
C LEU A 54 11.49 -20.83 -8.02
N GLY A 55 11.84 -21.29 -9.22
CA GLY A 55 11.60 -22.66 -9.67
C GLY A 55 10.11 -23.01 -9.78
N LEU A 56 9.25 -22.03 -10.04
CA LEU A 56 7.80 -22.22 -10.10
C LEU A 56 7.33 -22.52 -11.52
N GLU A 57 6.36 -23.42 -11.66
CA GLU A 57 5.69 -23.62 -12.95
C GLU A 57 4.79 -22.44 -13.31
N TYR A 58 4.11 -21.87 -12.31
CA TYR A 58 3.26 -20.68 -12.47
C TYR A 58 3.28 -19.79 -11.20
N ILE A 59 2.98 -18.50 -11.38
CA ILE A 59 2.72 -17.52 -10.31
C ILE A 59 1.25 -17.12 -10.38
N ASP A 60 0.57 -16.96 -9.25
CA ASP A 60 -0.89 -16.71 -9.27
C ASP A 60 -1.22 -15.34 -9.88
N ALA A 61 -0.50 -14.28 -9.51
CA ALA A 61 -0.74 -12.94 -10.06
C ALA A 61 0.52 -12.23 -10.58
N MET A 62 0.39 -11.66 -11.78
CA MET A 62 1.29 -10.61 -12.26
C MET A 62 0.75 -9.25 -11.85
N LYS A 63 1.50 -8.51 -11.03
CA LYS A 63 1.08 -7.22 -10.47
C LYS A 63 1.85 -6.05 -11.05
N LEU A 64 1.16 -5.05 -11.56
CA LEU A 64 1.79 -3.79 -11.96
C LEU A 64 2.19 -2.94 -10.73
N HIS A 65 3.45 -2.51 -10.62
CA HIS A 65 4.02 -1.93 -9.40
C HIS A 65 3.76 -0.42 -9.22
N SER A 66 2.51 0.04 -9.29
CA SER A 66 2.18 1.47 -9.11
C SER A 66 2.94 2.42 -10.05
N ILE A 67 3.22 1.95 -11.27
CA ILE A 67 3.95 2.73 -12.25
C ILE A 67 3.05 3.73 -12.99
N HIS A 68 1.73 3.53 -13.02
CA HIS A 68 0.76 4.54 -13.48
C HIS A 68 0.76 5.78 -12.58
N LYS A 69 0.82 6.95 -13.20
CA LYS A 69 0.84 8.28 -12.58
C LYS A 69 -0.41 9.09 -12.86
N THR A 70 -1.14 8.79 -13.92
CA THR A 70 -2.40 9.45 -14.29
C THR A 70 -3.46 8.45 -14.73
N VAL A 71 -4.72 8.88 -14.77
CA VAL A 71 -5.83 8.10 -15.33
C VAL A 71 -5.63 7.80 -16.82
N GLU A 72 -5.11 8.76 -17.59
CA GLU A 72 -4.85 8.60 -19.04
C GLU A 72 -3.86 7.46 -19.33
N GLU A 73 -2.84 7.30 -18.48
CA GLU A 73 -1.87 6.23 -18.66
C GLU A 73 -2.51 4.84 -18.53
N VAL A 74 -3.58 4.67 -17.75
CA VAL A 74 -4.31 3.39 -17.64
C VAL A 74 -4.88 2.95 -18.98
N ALA A 75 -5.33 3.90 -19.81
CA ALA A 75 -5.89 3.62 -21.13
C ALA A 75 -4.84 3.51 -22.24
N THR A 76 -3.69 4.16 -22.07
CA THR A 76 -2.69 4.33 -23.15
C THR A 76 -1.44 3.48 -22.99
N LYS A 77 -1.05 3.13 -21.76
CA LYS A 77 0.17 2.37 -21.46
C LYS A 77 -0.13 0.92 -21.13
N THR A 78 -0.56 0.15 -22.13
CA THR A 78 -1.19 -1.17 -21.92
C THR A 78 -0.35 -2.37 -22.36
N GLY A 79 0.91 -2.20 -22.78
CA GLY A 79 1.73 -3.31 -23.31
C GLY A 79 1.91 -4.48 -22.33
N TYR A 80 1.88 -4.24 -21.01
CA TYR A 80 1.89 -5.31 -20.00
C TYR A 80 0.67 -6.24 -20.07
N ILE A 81 -0.45 -5.82 -20.67
CA ILE A 81 -1.64 -6.64 -20.87
C ILE A 81 -1.35 -7.70 -21.94
N ALA A 82 -0.69 -7.34 -23.03
CA ALA A 82 -0.25 -8.33 -24.04
C ALA A 82 0.71 -9.37 -23.42
N ALA A 83 1.60 -8.93 -22.53
CA ALA A 83 2.48 -9.84 -21.80
C ALA A 83 1.68 -10.80 -20.89
N PHE A 84 0.66 -10.27 -20.19
CA PHE A 84 -0.24 -11.09 -19.38
C PHE A 84 -0.95 -12.14 -20.22
N ASP A 85 -1.56 -11.74 -21.35
CA ASP A 85 -2.31 -12.64 -22.22
C ASP A 85 -1.41 -13.77 -22.76
N ARG A 86 -0.17 -13.44 -23.14
CA ARG A 86 0.84 -14.42 -23.55
C ARG A 86 1.19 -15.38 -22.42
N LEU A 87 1.53 -14.87 -21.24
CA LEU A 87 1.84 -15.70 -20.06
C LEU A 87 0.65 -16.57 -19.64
N LYS A 88 -0.57 -16.08 -19.79
CA LYS A 88 -1.81 -16.78 -19.46
C LYS A 88 -2.06 -17.92 -20.45
N ALA A 89 -1.87 -17.69 -21.75
CA ALA A 89 -1.95 -18.71 -22.78
C ALA A 89 -0.88 -19.81 -22.60
N GLU A 90 0.29 -19.44 -22.07
CA GLU A 90 1.37 -20.39 -21.71
C GLU A 90 1.14 -21.12 -20.38
N GLY A 91 0.05 -20.82 -19.66
CA GLY A 91 -0.28 -21.45 -18.37
C GLY A 91 0.56 -20.98 -17.18
N LYS A 92 1.28 -19.86 -17.32
CA LYS A 92 2.29 -19.39 -16.34
C LYS A 92 1.76 -18.38 -15.33
N VAL A 93 0.61 -17.76 -15.60
CA VAL A 93 -0.05 -16.80 -14.71
C VAL A 93 -1.54 -17.07 -14.62
N ARG A 94 -2.17 -16.77 -13.47
CA ARG A 94 -3.63 -16.91 -13.31
C ARG A 94 -4.36 -15.57 -13.36
N HIS A 95 -3.81 -14.51 -12.78
CA HIS A 95 -4.51 -13.24 -12.58
C HIS A 95 -3.65 -12.03 -12.96
N LEU A 96 -4.30 -11.00 -13.48
CA LEU A 96 -3.73 -9.69 -13.71
C LEU A 96 -4.13 -8.76 -12.56
N ALA A 97 -3.12 -8.12 -11.96
CA ALA A 97 -3.30 -7.27 -10.80
C ALA A 97 -2.56 -5.94 -10.94
N ALA A 98 -2.94 -4.97 -10.12
CA ALA A 98 -2.16 -3.74 -9.97
C ALA A 98 -2.10 -3.30 -8.52
N ALA A 99 -0.93 -2.82 -8.11
CA ALA A 99 -0.77 -2.05 -6.89
C ALA A 99 -0.86 -0.56 -7.23
N GLN A 100 -1.49 0.27 -6.38
CA GLN A 100 -1.45 1.73 -6.58
C GLN A 100 -1.18 2.54 -5.30
N HIS A 101 -0.48 3.66 -5.45
CA HIS A 101 -0.27 4.68 -4.41
C HIS A 101 0.26 5.98 -5.03
N GLY A 102 0.10 7.11 -4.34
CA GLY A 102 0.55 8.42 -4.82
C GLY A 102 -0.60 9.27 -5.36
N GLY A 103 -0.29 10.19 -6.28
CA GLY A 103 -1.28 11.03 -6.97
C GLY A 103 -2.45 10.23 -7.52
N GLU A 104 -3.68 10.75 -7.35
CA GLU A 104 -4.89 10.22 -7.98
C GLU A 104 -5.16 8.73 -7.72
N THR A 105 -4.70 8.18 -6.59
CA THR A 105 -4.77 6.73 -6.33
C THR A 105 -6.18 6.18 -6.50
N ALA A 106 -7.21 6.86 -5.98
CA ALA A 106 -8.61 6.43 -6.10
C ALA A 106 -9.10 6.46 -7.56
N ALA A 107 -8.83 7.54 -8.29
CA ALA A 107 -9.25 7.70 -9.68
C ALA A 107 -8.55 6.71 -10.62
N ILE A 108 -7.24 6.50 -10.43
CA ILE A 108 -6.47 5.51 -11.19
C ILE A 108 -6.98 4.09 -10.91
N CYS A 109 -7.28 3.76 -9.66
CA CYS A 109 -7.87 2.46 -9.33
C CYS A 109 -9.27 2.31 -9.94
N ALA A 110 -10.11 3.34 -9.91
CA ALA A 110 -11.42 3.32 -10.56
C ALA A 110 -11.29 3.06 -12.07
N ALA A 111 -10.38 3.76 -12.76
CA ALA A 111 -10.10 3.54 -14.17
C ALA A 111 -9.58 2.11 -14.46
N MET A 112 -8.77 1.54 -13.56
CA MET A 112 -8.34 0.13 -13.66
C MET A 112 -9.51 -0.83 -13.51
N VAL A 113 -10.47 -0.57 -12.61
CA VAL A 113 -11.68 -1.39 -12.49
C VAL A 113 -12.54 -1.27 -13.75
N GLU A 114 -12.72 -0.06 -14.26
CA GLU A 114 -13.56 0.22 -15.44
C GLU A 114 -12.99 -0.35 -16.74
N SER A 115 -11.67 -0.51 -16.83
CA SER A 115 -11.02 -1.11 -18.01
C SER A 115 -11.39 -2.58 -18.20
N GLY A 116 -11.81 -3.27 -17.12
CA GLY A 116 -12.21 -4.68 -17.16
C GLY A 116 -11.06 -5.67 -17.30
N HIS A 117 -9.80 -5.23 -17.19
CA HIS A 117 -8.64 -6.11 -17.35
C HIS A 117 -8.12 -6.74 -16.04
N PHE A 118 -8.45 -6.16 -14.88
CA PHE A 118 -7.82 -6.54 -13.61
C PHE A 118 -8.71 -7.43 -12.75
N ASP A 119 -8.17 -8.56 -12.28
CA ASP A 119 -8.84 -9.44 -11.32
C ASP A 119 -8.82 -8.84 -9.90
N HIS A 120 -7.73 -8.17 -9.52
CA HIS A 120 -7.64 -7.55 -8.21
C HIS A 120 -6.66 -6.37 -8.14
N LEU A 121 -6.96 -5.43 -7.24
CA LEU A 121 -6.15 -4.23 -6.98
C LEU A 121 -5.55 -4.25 -5.58
N GLN A 122 -4.44 -3.53 -5.41
CA GLN A 122 -3.76 -3.35 -4.13
C GLN A 122 -3.43 -1.86 -3.87
N PRO A 123 -4.44 -1.03 -3.55
CA PRO A 123 -4.29 0.40 -3.29
C PRO A 123 -3.71 0.68 -1.90
N ALA A 124 -3.06 1.84 -1.75
CA ALA A 124 -2.75 2.39 -0.44
C ALA A 124 -4.05 2.71 0.30
N LEU A 125 -4.41 1.85 1.25
CA LEU A 125 -5.67 1.90 1.99
C LEU A 125 -5.38 1.57 3.45
N SER A 126 -5.77 2.47 4.34
CA SER A 126 -5.60 2.34 5.79
C SER A 126 -6.93 2.64 6.49
N ILE A 127 -6.92 2.69 7.82
CA ILE A 127 -8.12 2.94 8.66
C ILE A 127 -8.80 4.30 8.44
N ALA A 128 -8.29 5.17 7.58
CA ALA A 128 -8.88 6.47 7.26
C ALA A 128 -8.97 6.68 5.73
N PRO A 129 -9.78 5.89 5.00
CA PRO A 129 -9.97 6.10 3.57
C PRO A 129 -10.60 7.47 3.28
N THR A 130 -10.31 8.01 2.10
CA THR A 130 -10.99 9.20 1.58
C THR A 130 -12.37 8.82 1.02
N PRO A 131 -13.31 9.78 0.87
CA PRO A 131 -14.59 9.51 0.24
C PRO A 131 -14.47 8.88 -1.16
N ASP A 132 -13.51 9.34 -1.98
CA ASP A 132 -13.33 8.78 -3.33
C ASP A 132 -12.73 7.37 -3.31
N MET A 133 -11.91 7.05 -2.30
CA MET A 133 -11.47 5.67 -2.08
C MET A 133 -12.65 4.77 -1.71
N LEU A 134 -13.60 5.24 -0.90
CA LEU A 134 -14.82 4.47 -0.58
C LEU A 134 -15.67 4.21 -1.83
N LYS A 135 -15.87 5.20 -2.70
CA LYS A 135 -16.54 5.02 -3.99
C LYS A 135 -15.81 4.01 -4.89
N MET A 136 -14.49 4.04 -4.91
CA MET A 136 -13.68 3.07 -5.67
C MET A 136 -13.88 1.64 -5.14
N LEU A 137 -13.97 1.45 -3.82
CA LEU A 137 -14.26 0.14 -3.22
C LEU A 137 -15.66 -0.38 -3.59
N GLU A 138 -16.67 0.50 -3.59
CA GLU A 138 -18.02 0.16 -4.04
C GLU A 138 -18.02 -0.24 -5.53
N LEU A 139 -17.32 0.50 -6.37
CA LEU A 139 -17.16 0.18 -7.79
C LEU A 139 -16.46 -1.16 -8.01
N ALA A 140 -15.37 -1.43 -7.28
CA ALA A 140 -14.64 -2.69 -7.35
C ALA A 140 -15.56 -3.87 -6.96
N GLN A 141 -16.35 -3.72 -5.91
CA GLN A 141 -17.34 -4.73 -5.50
C GLN A 141 -18.42 -4.95 -6.57
N GLN A 142 -18.94 -3.89 -7.19
CA GLN A 142 -19.94 -3.98 -8.26
C GLN A 142 -19.42 -4.67 -9.52
N ARG A 143 -18.10 -4.63 -9.75
CA ARG A 143 -17.43 -5.21 -10.93
C ARG A 143 -16.71 -6.53 -10.64
N ASP A 144 -16.89 -7.10 -9.45
CA ASP A 144 -16.24 -8.34 -9.02
C ASP A 144 -14.70 -8.28 -9.08
N VAL A 145 -14.13 -7.12 -8.72
CA VAL A 145 -12.68 -6.91 -8.64
C VAL A 145 -12.23 -6.95 -7.18
N GLY A 146 -11.32 -7.87 -6.85
CA GLY A 146 -10.82 -8.00 -5.49
C GLY A 146 -9.99 -6.79 -5.05
N VAL A 147 -10.07 -6.41 -3.77
CA VAL A 147 -9.23 -5.34 -3.21
C VAL A 147 -8.41 -5.83 -2.02
N ILE A 148 -7.09 -5.71 -2.15
CA ILE A 148 -6.12 -6.03 -1.10
C ILE A 148 -5.59 -4.72 -0.51
N ALA A 149 -5.95 -4.39 0.73
CA ALA A 149 -5.45 -3.18 1.37
C ALA A 149 -3.96 -3.31 1.71
N LYS A 150 -3.14 -2.30 1.34
CA LYS A 150 -1.73 -2.20 1.76
C LYS A 150 -1.47 -0.92 2.54
N LYS A 151 -0.34 -0.91 3.27
CA LYS A 151 0.08 0.17 4.19
C LYS A 151 -0.82 0.35 5.42
N VAL A 152 -1.60 -0.66 5.76
CA VAL A 152 -2.54 -0.68 6.89
C VAL A 152 -1.84 -0.37 8.22
N MET A 153 -0.65 -0.94 8.46
CA MET A 153 0.05 -0.85 9.75
C MET A 153 0.78 0.48 9.98
N GLY A 154 0.83 1.38 8.98
CA GLY A 154 1.60 2.62 9.08
C GLY A 154 1.15 3.53 10.23
N ALA A 155 -0.16 3.55 10.52
CA ALA A 155 -0.73 4.34 11.60
C ALA A 155 -0.43 3.74 12.98
N VAL A 156 -0.45 2.40 13.11
CA VAL A 156 -0.20 1.68 14.38
C VAL A 156 1.18 2.02 14.93
N GLY A 157 2.23 1.83 14.13
CA GLY A 157 3.61 2.04 14.60
C GLY A 157 3.94 3.48 14.98
N ARG A 158 3.18 4.46 14.46
CA ARG A 158 3.32 5.87 14.84
C ARG A 158 2.49 6.23 16.07
N ALA A 159 1.25 5.75 16.13
CA ALA A 159 0.36 5.95 17.27
C ALA A 159 0.97 5.35 18.57
N GLN A 160 1.64 4.21 18.49
CA GLN A 160 2.36 3.61 19.63
C GLN A 160 3.51 4.48 20.17
N LYS A 161 4.07 5.39 19.35
CA LYS A 161 5.14 6.31 19.75
C LYS A 161 4.59 7.63 20.32
N GLU A 162 3.29 7.89 20.22
CA GLU A 162 2.64 9.09 20.73
C GLU A 162 2.02 8.81 22.12
N PRO A 163 2.59 9.33 23.23
CA PRO A 163 2.20 8.94 24.59
C PRO A 163 0.70 9.09 24.90
N ALA A 164 0.08 10.18 24.43
CA ALA A 164 -1.35 10.42 24.68
C ALA A 164 -2.23 9.40 23.96
N ILE A 165 -1.92 9.11 22.69
CA ILE A 165 -2.66 8.12 21.89
C ILE A 165 -2.42 6.72 22.41
N ARG A 166 -1.19 6.42 22.83
CA ARG A 166 -0.84 5.16 23.49
C ARG A 166 -1.66 4.93 24.74
N ALA A 167 -1.72 5.91 25.64
CA ALA A 167 -2.48 5.78 26.88
C ALA A 167 -3.99 5.56 26.61
N GLU A 168 -4.55 6.25 25.61
CA GLU A 168 -5.95 6.09 25.22
C GLU A 168 -6.24 4.70 24.64
N VAL A 169 -5.40 4.23 23.71
CA VAL A 169 -5.58 2.88 23.12
C VAL A 169 -5.37 1.78 24.16
N GLU A 170 -4.39 1.92 25.04
CA GLU A 170 -4.19 1.00 26.18
C GLU A 170 -5.38 1.05 27.16
N GLY A 171 -6.07 2.18 27.29
CA GLY A 171 -7.32 2.28 28.05
C GLY A 171 -8.47 1.45 27.45
N HIS A 172 -8.48 1.25 26.13
CA HIS A 172 -9.45 0.41 25.44
C HIS A 172 -9.08 -1.08 25.41
N LEU A 173 -7.81 -1.39 25.12
CA LEU A 173 -7.35 -2.77 24.85
C LEU A 173 -6.53 -3.40 25.97
N GLY A 174 -6.13 -2.63 26.98
CA GLY A 174 -5.09 -3.00 27.93
C GLY A 174 -3.68 -2.83 27.35
N LYS A 175 -2.67 -2.96 28.22
CA LYS A 175 -1.25 -2.81 27.86
C LYS A 175 -0.75 -3.88 26.87
N ASP A 176 -1.30 -5.09 26.96
CA ASP A 176 -0.97 -6.22 26.08
C ASP A 176 -1.94 -6.34 24.89
N GLY A 177 -2.72 -5.28 24.66
CA GLY A 177 -3.73 -5.18 23.62
C GLY A 177 -3.19 -5.43 22.22
N LYS A 178 -4.03 -5.98 21.35
CA LYS A 178 -3.69 -6.39 19.99
C LYS A 178 -4.01 -5.28 18.98
N TRP A 179 -3.11 -4.30 18.91
CA TRP A 179 -3.29 -3.10 18.07
C TRP A 179 -3.38 -3.46 16.59
N GLY A 180 -2.53 -4.39 16.16
CA GLY A 180 -2.49 -4.87 14.79
C GLY A 180 -3.77 -5.58 14.38
N ALA A 181 -4.24 -6.51 15.21
CA ALA A 181 -5.51 -7.21 15.01
C ALA A 181 -6.70 -6.23 14.89
N ALA A 182 -6.82 -5.28 15.82
CA ALA A 182 -7.91 -4.30 15.83
C ALA A 182 -7.95 -3.47 14.52
N VAL A 183 -6.78 -3.01 14.07
CA VAL A 183 -6.66 -2.23 12.83
C VAL A 183 -6.93 -3.09 11.58
N ILE A 184 -6.47 -4.34 11.54
CA ILE A 184 -6.75 -5.25 10.42
C ILE A 184 -8.26 -5.50 10.30
N LYS A 185 -8.93 -5.85 11.42
CA LYS A 185 -10.40 -6.05 11.45
C LYS A 185 -11.15 -4.81 10.97
N ALA A 186 -10.76 -3.62 11.43
CA ALA A 186 -11.40 -2.39 11.03
C ALA A 186 -11.23 -2.08 9.53
N VAL A 187 -10.10 -2.46 8.92
CA VAL A 187 -9.92 -2.30 7.47
C VAL A 187 -10.70 -3.35 6.68
N LEU A 188 -10.72 -4.60 7.14
CA LEU A 188 -11.53 -5.68 6.54
C LEU A 188 -13.04 -5.40 6.61
N ALA A 189 -13.48 -4.62 7.60
CA ALA A 189 -14.88 -4.23 7.75
C ALA A 189 -15.36 -3.19 6.71
N TYR A 190 -14.47 -2.59 5.91
CA TYR A 190 -14.92 -1.72 4.81
C TYR A 190 -15.51 -2.57 3.68
N PRO A 191 -16.75 -2.27 3.22
CA PRO A 191 -17.31 -2.92 2.05
C PRO A 191 -16.36 -2.82 0.84
N GLY A 192 -16.20 -3.92 0.12
CA GLY A 192 -15.30 -4.02 -1.03
C GLY A 192 -13.83 -4.38 -0.69
N VAL A 193 -13.42 -4.42 0.58
CA VAL A 193 -12.09 -4.93 0.95
C VAL A 193 -12.11 -6.45 1.08
N THR A 194 -11.31 -7.14 0.27
CA THR A 194 -11.21 -8.61 0.25
C THR A 194 -10.15 -9.12 1.22
N ALA A 195 -8.99 -8.46 1.27
CA ALA A 195 -7.86 -8.91 2.09
C ALA A 195 -6.98 -7.74 2.52
N VAL A 196 -6.06 -8.01 3.46
CA VAL A 196 -5.07 -7.04 3.92
C VAL A 196 -3.66 -7.64 3.77
N THR A 197 -2.69 -6.80 3.41
CA THR A 197 -1.26 -7.12 3.46
C THR A 197 -0.58 -6.36 4.60
N PRO A 198 -0.64 -6.88 5.84
CA PRO A 198 -0.03 -6.21 6.98
C PRO A 198 1.48 -6.46 6.98
N ARG A 199 2.27 -5.39 7.15
CA ARG A 199 3.70 -5.54 7.39
C ARG A 199 3.92 -5.91 8.86
N CYS A 200 4.73 -6.94 9.10
CA CYS A 200 5.33 -7.23 10.40
C CYS A 200 6.85 -7.04 10.31
N SER A 201 7.43 -6.33 11.27
CA SER A 201 8.89 -6.13 11.40
C SER A 201 9.52 -7.09 12.41
N ASN A 202 8.72 -7.78 13.22
CA ASN A 202 9.18 -8.77 14.19
C ASN A 202 8.06 -9.80 14.48
N TYR A 203 8.42 -10.87 15.19
CA TYR A 203 7.49 -11.96 15.52
C TYR A 203 6.32 -11.49 16.40
N GLN A 204 6.53 -10.55 17.31
CA GLN A 204 5.45 -10.05 18.16
C GLN A 204 4.36 -9.33 17.35
N GLN A 205 4.75 -8.54 16.35
CA GLN A 205 3.81 -7.92 15.41
C GLN A 205 3.11 -8.97 14.54
N PHE A 206 3.81 -10.03 14.15
CA PHE A 206 3.18 -11.14 13.42
C PHE A 206 2.08 -11.81 14.28
N VAL A 207 2.38 -12.15 15.53
CA VAL A 207 1.40 -12.73 16.47
C VAL A 207 0.23 -11.79 16.74
N ASP A 208 0.50 -10.49 16.94
CA ASP A 208 -0.55 -9.47 17.09
C ASP A 208 -1.48 -9.46 15.86
N ASN A 209 -0.91 -9.31 14.67
CA ASN A 209 -1.69 -9.24 13.43
C ASN A 209 -2.59 -10.46 13.18
N LEU A 210 -2.14 -11.66 13.60
CA LEU A 210 -2.88 -12.91 13.44
C LEU A 210 -3.84 -13.23 14.59
N SER A 211 -3.75 -12.53 15.72
CA SER A 211 -4.65 -12.73 16.86
C SER A 211 -6.07 -12.18 16.64
N ALA A 212 -6.39 -11.75 15.42
CA ALA A 212 -7.70 -11.28 15.04
C ALA A 212 -8.72 -12.44 15.02
N GLU A 213 -9.41 -12.64 16.14
CA GLU A 213 -10.59 -13.51 16.19
C GLU A 213 -11.81 -12.80 15.56
N GLY A 214 -12.47 -13.47 14.60
CA GLY A 214 -13.60 -12.89 13.87
C GLY A 214 -13.21 -11.83 12.83
N LEU A 215 -14.16 -11.48 11.95
CA LEU A 215 -13.92 -10.60 10.80
C LEU A 215 -14.15 -9.10 11.09
N GLY A 216 -14.77 -8.75 12.22
CA GLY A 216 -15.12 -7.37 12.58
C GLY A 216 -14.58 -6.94 13.95
N PRO A 217 -14.31 -5.65 14.15
CA PRO A 217 -13.82 -5.15 15.43
C PRO A 217 -14.92 -5.20 16.51
N THR A 218 -14.54 -5.58 17.72
CA THR A 218 -15.34 -5.43 18.94
C THR A 218 -15.55 -3.94 19.29
N PRO A 219 -16.46 -3.60 20.22
CA PRO A 219 -16.61 -2.22 20.69
C PRO A 219 -15.32 -1.61 21.26
N GLN A 220 -14.53 -2.40 22.01
CA GLN A 220 -13.25 -1.98 22.55
C GLN A 220 -12.23 -1.73 21.44
N GLU A 221 -12.12 -2.65 20.47
CA GLU A 221 -11.29 -2.48 19.28
C GLU A 221 -11.72 -1.27 18.45
N THR A 222 -13.02 -1.00 18.36
CA THR A 222 -13.55 0.17 17.65
C THR A 222 -13.09 1.47 18.33
N GLY A 223 -13.18 1.58 19.66
CA GLY A 223 -12.68 2.74 20.39
C GLY A 223 -11.18 2.97 20.20
N ALA A 224 -10.38 1.90 20.30
CA ALA A 224 -8.95 1.93 20.03
C ALA A 224 -8.62 2.38 18.60
N VAL A 225 -9.30 1.80 17.61
CA VAL A 225 -9.11 2.17 16.21
C VAL A 225 -9.47 3.62 15.96
N GLU A 226 -10.51 4.17 16.61
CA GLU A 226 -10.85 5.58 16.47
C GLU A 226 -9.78 6.53 17.04
N ALA A 227 -9.15 6.19 18.16
CA ALA A 227 -8.01 6.94 18.68
C ALA A 227 -6.85 6.94 17.67
N ILE A 228 -6.53 5.77 17.10
CA ILE A 228 -5.50 5.63 16.05
C ILE A 228 -5.91 6.39 14.78
N ARG A 229 -7.19 6.34 14.39
CA ARG A 229 -7.73 7.01 13.19
C ARG A 229 -7.64 8.52 13.34
N ARG A 230 -7.99 9.08 14.50
CA ARG A 230 -7.88 10.51 14.80
C ARG A 230 -6.43 10.96 14.72
N TYR A 231 -5.52 10.20 15.33
CA TYR A 231 -4.08 10.46 15.19
C TYR A 231 -3.63 10.38 13.73
N ALA A 232 -4.02 9.34 12.99
CA ALA A 232 -3.64 9.15 11.60
C ALA A 232 -4.12 10.30 10.72
N ARG A 233 -5.35 10.79 10.94
CA ARG A 233 -5.88 11.99 10.26
C ARG A 233 -5.02 13.22 10.57
N ALA A 234 -4.68 13.48 11.83
CA ALA A 234 -3.93 14.68 12.18
C ALA A 234 -2.43 14.62 11.79
N ALA A 235 -1.81 13.45 11.91
CA ALA A 235 -0.36 13.32 11.96
C ALA A 235 0.26 12.58 10.76
N GLN A 236 -0.53 11.85 9.96
CA GLN A 236 0.00 10.98 8.90
C GLN A 236 -0.57 11.29 7.52
N CYS A 237 0.32 11.52 6.56
CA CYS A 237 -0.03 11.56 5.15
C CYS A 237 -0.49 10.18 4.69
N SER A 238 -1.70 10.10 4.13
CA SER A 238 -2.24 8.90 3.47
C SER A 238 -1.65 8.65 2.07
N TYR A 239 -0.87 9.61 1.55
CA TYR A 239 -0.34 9.62 0.19
C TYR A 239 -1.44 9.60 -0.88
N CYS A 240 -2.60 10.20 -0.60
CA CYS A 240 -3.73 10.32 -1.52
C CYS A 240 -3.45 11.23 -2.72
N GLY A 241 -2.56 12.21 -2.56
CA GLY A 241 -2.14 13.09 -3.65
C GLY A 241 -3.01 14.33 -3.89
N GLU A 242 -4.11 14.53 -3.16
CA GLU A 242 -5.00 15.70 -3.28
C GLU A 242 -4.25 17.05 -3.25
N CYS A 243 -3.17 17.12 -2.48
CA CYS A 243 -2.38 18.34 -2.36
C CYS A 243 -1.48 18.65 -3.56
N LEU A 244 -1.28 17.70 -4.49
CA LEU A 244 -0.31 17.81 -5.58
C LEU A 244 -0.81 18.79 -6.65
N SER A 245 -2.06 18.66 -7.10
CA SER A 245 -2.68 19.57 -8.07
C SER A 245 -2.82 21.00 -7.56
N ALA A 246 -2.97 21.17 -6.24
CA ALA A 246 -3.05 22.48 -5.59
C ALA A 246 -1.69 23.17 -5.41
N CYS A 247 -0.56 22.48 -5.62
CA CYS A 247 0.76 23.05 -5.34
C CYS A 247 1.27 23.87 -6.55
N PRO A 248 1.37 25.22 -6.44
CA PRO A 248 1.81 26.05 -7.56
C PRO A 248 3.30 25.87 -7.92
N GLN A 249 4.07 25.17 -7.08
CA GLN A 249 5.48 24.87 -7.30
C GLN A 249 5.70 23.43 -7.77
N GLY A 250 4.64 22.63 -7.93
CA GLY A 250 4.76 21.23 -8.36
C GLY A 250 5.59 20.36 -7.41
N ILE A 251 5.63 20.68 -6.11
CA ILE A 251 6.38 19.89 -5.13
C ILE A 251 5.82 18.47 -5.09
N ALA A 252 6.69 17.46 -5.13
CA ALA A 252 6.34 16.05 -4.99
C ALA A 252 6.02 15.72 -3.52
N ILE A 253 4.98 16.36 -2.96
CA ILE A 253 4.64 16.32 -1.53
C ILE A 253 4.38 14.89 -1.05
N ALA A 254 3.57 14.13 -1.78
CA ALA A 254 3.20 12.76 -1.41
C ALA A 254 4.43 11.85 -1.33
N ASP A 255 5.32 11.90 -2.33
CA ASP A 255 6.55 11.12 -2.34
C ASP A 255 7.56 11.60 -1.29
N THR A 256 7.71 12.91 -1.13
CA THR A 256 8.59 13.48 -0.10
C THR A 256 8.18 13.01 1.30
N LEU A 257 6.89 13.14 1.65
CA LEU A 257 6.39 12.68 2.94
C LEU A 257 6.46 11.14 3.07
N ARG A 258 6.28 10.40 1.96
CA ARG A 258 6.51 8.95 1.94
C ARG A 258 7.96 8.61 2.27
N TYR A 259 8.94 9.31 1.70
CA TYR A 259 10.36 9.06 1.98
C TYR A 259 10.73 9.36 3.43
N THR A 260 10.16 10.39 4.06
CA THR A 260 10.37 10.59 5.52
C THR A 260 9.91 9.39 6.37
N THR A 261 8.96 8.59 5.89
CA THR A 261 8.52 7.36 6.57
C THR A 261 9.61 6.31 6.61
N TYR A 262 10.45 6.23 5.58
CA TYR A 262 11.59 5.33 5.57
C TYR A 262 12.59 5.70 6.68
N CYS A 263 12.82 6.99 6.93
CA CYS A 263 13.62 7.43 8.08
C CYS A 263 12.92 7.16 9.42
N LEU A 264 11.71 7.70 9.61
CA LEU A 264 11.10 7.83 10.93
C LEU A 264 10.39 6.57 11.45
N VAL A 265 9.95 5.71 10.53
CA VAL A 265 9.16 4.52 10.86
C VAL A 265 9.91 3.25 10.53
N TYR A 266 10.57 3.21 9.37
CA TYR A 266 11.22 1.98 8.90
C TYR A 266 12.70 1.90 9.26
N GLU A 267 13.27 2.96 9.84
CA GLU A 267 14.67 3.01 10.27
C GLU A 267 15.64 2.72 9.11
N ARG A 268 15.28 3.18 7.91
CA ARG A 268 16.02 3.04 6.64
C ARG A 268 16.37 4.42 6.05
N PRO A 269 17.24 5.22 6.71
CA PRO A 269 17.55 6.58 6.26
C PRO A 269 18.29 6.63 4.92
N HIS A 270 19.14 5.63 4.62
CA HIS A 270 19.86 5.57 3.33
C HIS A 270 18.89 5.44 2.15
N ASP A 271 17.89 4.57 2.24
CA ASP A 271 16.87 4.42 1.19
C ASP A 271 16.03 5.68 1.02
N ALA A 272 15.71 6.35 2.13
CA ALA A 272 14.96 7.60 2.09
C ALA A 272 15.69 8.68 1.28
N ARG A 273 16.98 8.90 1.57
CA ARG A 273 17.81 9.89 0.87
C ARG A 273 18.04 9.52 -0.59
N ARG A 274 18.33 8.25 -0.87
CA ARG A 274 18.51 7.75 -2.24
C ARG A 274 17.27 7.99 -3.10
N LEU A 275 16.08 7.62 -2.60
CA LEU A 275 14.83 7.81 -3.33
C LEU A 275 14.47 9.31 -3.48
N TYR A 276 14.75 10.12 -2.47
CA TYR A 276 14.55 11.57 -2.55
C TYR A 276 15.46 12.22 -3.61
N ALA A 277 16.72 11.80 -3.68
CA ALA A 277 17.69 12.27 -4.67
C ALA A 277 17.34 11.88 -6.12
N GLN A 278 16.42 10.93 -6.32
CA GLN A 278 15.90 10.56 -7.64
C GLN A 278 14.72 11.43 -8.08
N LEU A 279 14.14 12.25 -7.19
CA LEU A 279 13.11 13.20 -7.59
C LEU A 279 13.69 14.31 -8.48
N PRO A 280 12.93 14.83 -9.45
CA PRO A 280 13.32 16.01 -10.22
C PRO A 280 13.69 17.17 -9.29
N PRO A 281 14.85 17.83 -9.44
CA PRO A 281 15.33 18.89 -8.54
C PRO A 281 14.32 20.03 -8.29
N GLU A 282 13.49 20.34 -9.28
CA GLU A 282 12.42 21.33 -9.24
C GLU A 282 11.24 20.93 -8.35
N GLY A 283 10.96 19.63 -8.23
CA GLY A 283 9.87 19.09 -7.42
C GLY A 283 10.25 18.76 -5.97
N ARG A 284 11.49 19.06 -5.56
CA ARG A 284 12.00 18.77 -4.21
C ARG A 284 11.56 19.82 -3.19
N ALA A 285 11.41 19.42 -1.92
CA ALA A 285 10.87 20.26 -0.85
C ALA A 285 11.69 21.53 -0.55
N GLU A 286 12.97 21.59 -0.92
CA GLU A 286 13.81 22.79 -0.86
C GLU A 286 13.27 23.93 -1.73
N ARG A 287 12.43 23.62 -2.72
CA ARG A 287 11.76 24.59 -3.60
C ARG A 287 10.41 25.09 -3.06
N CYS A 288 9.97 24.60 -1.90
CA CYS A 288 8.69 25.00 -1.32
C CYS A 288 8.71 26.47 -0.85
N LEU A 289 7.78 27.28 -1.37
CA LEU A 289 7.59 28.70 -0.99
C LEU A 289 6.66 28.93 0.20
N ASP A 290 6.29 27.87 0.94
CA ASP A 290 5.46 27.94 2.15
C ASP A 290 4.05 28.55 1.99
N CYS A 291 3.49 28.55 0.76
CA CYS A 291 2.23 29.24 0.41
C CYS A 291 0.94 28.68 1.05
N GLY A 292 0.92 27.41 1.47
CA GLY A 292 -0.21 26.81 2.21
C GLY A 292 -1.33 26.18 1.36
N ALA A 293 -1.28 26.29 0.02
CA ALA A 293 -2.31 25.71 -0.87
C ALA A 293 -2.51 24.20 -0.64
N CYS A 294 -1.42 23.48 -0.37
CA CYS A 294 -1.45 22.05 -0.04
C CYS A 294 -2.21 21.72 1.26
N GLU A 295 -2.22 22.61 2.26
CA GLU A 295 -2.91 22.40 3.53
C GLU A 295 -4.42 22.62 3.37
N ALA A 296 -4.81 23.61 2.57
CA ALA A 296 -6.21 23.87 2.21
C ALA A 296 -6.82 22.70 1.41
N ALA A 297 -6.05 22.11 0.50
CA ALA A 297 -6.46 20.94 -0.28
C ALA A 297 -6.37 19.61 0.50
N CYS A 298 -5.70 19.58 1.66
CA CYS A 298 -5.48 18.33 2.37
C CYS A 298 -6.78 17.87 3.06
N PRO A 299 -7.35 16.70 2.69
CA PRO A 299 -8.58 16.19 3.33
C PRO A 299 -8.37 15.85 4.82
N GLN A 300 -7.11 15.69 5.22
CA GLN A 300 -6.68 15.41 6.58
C GLN A 300 -6.34 16.68 7.40
N ARG A 301 -6.37 17.87 6.78
CA ARG A 301 -5.97 19.15 7.40
C ARG A 301 -4.60 19.10 8.08
N MET A 302 -3.65 18.39 7.48
CA MET A 302 -2.31 18.26 8.03
C MET A 302 -1.51 19.56 7.89
N GLU A 303 -0.56 19.74 8.79
CA GLU A 303 0.50 20.76 8.68
C GLU A 303 1.57 20.34 7.64
N VAL A 304 1.18 20.27 6.37
CA VAL A 304 2.04 19.83 5.26
C VAL A 304 3.31 20.67 5.19
N ARG A 305 3.22 21.99 5.40
CA ARG A 305 4.37 22.90 5.35
C ARG A 305 5.42 22.58 6.41
N ARG A 306 4.98 22.38 7.65
CA ARG A 306 5.85 21.96 8.77
C ARG A 306 6.55 20.65 8.45
N LYS A 307 5.82 19.69 7.88
CA LYS A 307 6.35 18.38 7.50
C LYS A 307 7.35 18.46 6.35
N LEU A 308 7.14 19.31 5.34
CA LEU A 308 8.10 19.53 4.24
C LEU A 308 9.41 20.13 4.75
N ARG A 309 9.37 21.12 5.65
CA ARG A 309 10.59 21.61 6.32
C ARG A 309 11.32 20.54 7.12
N GLY A 310 10.57 19.66 7.78
CA GLY A 310 11.11 18.46 8.42
C GLY A 310 11.77 17.51 7.43
N ALA A 311 11.15 17.31 6.26
CA ALA A 311 11.64 16.44 5.21
C ALA A 311 12.99 16.92 4.66
N VAL A 312 13.17 18.22 4.40
CA VAL A 312 14.46 18.78 3.97
C VAL A 312 15.56 18.36 4.94
N ARG A 313 15.39 18.61 6.25
CA ARG A 313 16.39 18.23 7.28
C ARG A 313 16.70 16.73 7.36
N LEU A 314 15.76 15.87 6.97
CA LEU A 314 15.91 14.41 7.07
C LEU A 314 16.48 13.79 5.80
N LEU A 315 16.18 14.38 4.64
CA LEU A 315 16.38 13.75 3.33
C LEU A 315 17.53 14.37 2.52
N THR A 316 17.99 15.57 2.86
CA THR A 316 19.21 16.19 2.35
C THR A 316 20.38 15.88 3.28
#